data_AF-A0AAN8X2H7-F1
#
_entry.id   AF-A0AAN8X2H7-F1
#
_cell.length_a   1.000
_cell.length_b   1.000
_cell.length_c   1.000
_cell.angle_alpha   90.00
_cell.angle_beta   90.00
_cell.angle_gamma   90.00
#
_symmetry.space_group_name_H-M   'P 1'
#
loop_
_entity.id
_entity.type
_entity.pdbx_description
1 polymer ?
#
loop_
_entity_poly.entity_id
_entity_poly.type
_entity_poly.pdbx_seq_one_letter_code
_entity_poly.pdbx_strand_id
1 'polypeptide(L)'
;MAQYKHPQQLNFVDPNWDRFITKYETFRLFTELNSKPGEFQVTSLKYCMGTESEEVMKMFTLSTEETKDYKTVTEKLKESIRDQFVAGILNEDLVEKIELLYYSKDGVLTLDDNVEYAWMYNDIHEGRKQEKEQSKSSAEVKFLK
;
A
#
# COMPACT_ATOMS: atom_id res chain seq x y z
N MET A 1 -28.03 -4.63 -17.03
CA MET A 1 -27.22 -5.33 -16.02
C MET A 1 -25.98 -4.49 -15.80
N ALA A 2 -25.76 -3.96 -14.59
CA ALA A 2 -24.61 -3.11 -14.33
C ALA A 2 -23.33 -3.94 -14.50
N GLN A 3 -22.54 -3.64 -15.54
CA GLN A 3 -21.25 -4.25 -15.80
C GLN A 3 -20.25 -3.68 -14.80
N TYR A 4 -20.16 -4.29 -13.61
CA TYR A 4 -19.18 -3.87 -12.61
C TYR A 4 -17.79 -4.38 -13.01
N LYS A 5 -16.86 -3.44 -13.17
CA LYS A 5 -15.46 -3.74 -13.46
C LYS A 5 -14.80 -4.32 -12.21
N HIS A 6 -13.97 -5.35 -12.40
CA HIS A 6 -13.12 -5.91 -11.36
C HIS A 6 -12.33 -4.80 -10.63
N PRO A 7 -12.03 -4.97 -9.33
CA PRO A 7 -11.17 -4.05 -8.61
C PRO A 7 -9.87 -3.85 -9.40
N GLN A 8 -9.42 -2.59 -9.46
CA GLN A 8 -8.12 -2.28 -10.02
C GLN A 8 -7.05 -3.05 -9.24
N GLN A 9 -6.06 -3.61 -9.94
CA GLN A 9 -4.96 -4.33 -9.30
C GLN A 9 -4.27 -3.46 -8.25
N LEU A 10 -3.84 -4.10 -7.16
CA LEU A 10 -3.07 -3.40 -6.14
C LEU A 10 -1.74 -2.99 -6.76
N ASN A 11 -1.36 -1.72 -6.61
CA ASN A 11 -0.04 -1.26 -6.99
C ASN A 11 0.92 -1.58 -5.84
N PHE A 12 1.83 -2.52 -6.00
CA PHE A 12 2.79 -2.88 -4.95
C PHE A 12 3.93 -1.85 -4.78
N VAL A 13 4.06 -0.88 -5.69
CA VAL A 13 5.04 0.23 -5.57
C VAL A 13 4.52 1.36 -4.67
N ASP A 14 3.21 1.62 -4.69
CA ASP A 14 2.52 2.55 -3.78
C ASP A 14 1.24 1.86 -3.28
N PRO A 15 1.38 0.92 -2.32
CA PRO A 15 0.29 0.04 -1.96
C PRO A 15 -0.70 0.75 -1.04
N ASN A 16 -1.74 1.32 -1.64
CA ASN A 16 -2.90 1.83 -0.91
C ASN A 16 -3.84 0.67 -0.53
N TRP A 17 -3.42 -0.10 0.48
CA TRP A 17 -4.14 -1.28 0.97
C TRP A 17 -5.56 -0.96 1.42
N ASP A 18 -5.78 0.10 2.20
CA ASP A 18 -7.10 0.45 2.73
C ASP A 18 -8.11 0.76 1.62
N ARG A 19 -7.66 1.47 0.57
CA ARG A 19 -8.51 1.74 -0.61
C ARG A 19 -8.79 0.47 -1.42
N PHE A 20 -7.79 -0.40 -1.58
CA PHE A 20 -7.95 -1.65 -2.30
C PHE A 20 -8.91 -2.60 -1.57
N ILE A 21 -8.68 -2.84 -0.27
CA ILE A 21 -9.49 -3.78 0.52
C ILE A 21 -10.94 -3.31 0.63
N THR A 22 -11.19 -2.01 0.80
CA THR A 22 -12.55 -1.45 0.83
C THR A 22 -13.30 -1.72 -0.49
N LYS A 23 -12.64 -1.54 -1.64
CA LYS A 23 -13.22 -1.85 -2.95
C LYS A 23 -13.43 -3.36 -3.14
N TYR A 24 -12.49 -4.17 -2.66
CA TYR A 24 -12.59 -5.63 -2.73
C TYR A 24 -13.72 -6.16 -1.84
N GLU A 25 -13.92 -5.63 -0.63
CA GLU A 25 -15.04 -6.02 0.23
C GLU A 25 -16.39 -5.66 -0.38
N THR A 26 -16.48 -4.49 -1.00
CA THR A 26 -17.69 -4.10 -1.76
C THR A 26 -17.96 -5.10 -2.89
N PHE A 27 -16.92 -5.50 -3.63
CA PHE A 27 -17.00 -6.54 -4.65
C PHE A 27 -17.41 -7.90 -4.06
N ARG A 28 -16.83 -8.29 -2.94
CA ARG A 28 -17.10 -9.56 -2.23
C ARG A 28 -18.55 -9.66 -1.76
N LEU A 29 -19.13 -8.56 -1.28
CA LEU A 29 -20.55 -8.50 -0.89
C LEU A 29 -21.46 -8.52 -2.12
N PHE A 30 -21.13 -7.76 -3.16
CA PHE A 30 -21.98 -7.62 -4.35
C PHE A 30 -22.04 -8.89 -5.22
N THR A 31 -20.95 -9.67 -5.23
CA THR A 31 -20.87 -10.94 -5.96
C THR A 31 -21.27 -12.16 -5.11
N GLU A 32 -21.76 -11.92 -3.88
CA GLU A 32 -22.06 -12.95 -2.87
C GLU A 32 -20.87 -13.89 -2.60
N LEU A 33 -19.65 -13.41 -2.86
CA LEU A 33 -18.43 -14.17 -2.64
C LEU A 33 -18.19 -14.40 -1.15
N ASN A 34 -18.73 -13.54 -0.29
CA ASN A 34 -18.77 -13.73 1.16
C ASN A 34 -19.45 -15.04 1.59
N SER A 35 -20.38 -15.57 0.79
CA SER A 35 -21.07 -16.84 1.06
C SER A 35 -20.33 -18.07 0.49
N LYS A 36 -19.25 -17.86 -0.25
CA LYS A 36 -18.45 -18.95 -0.84
C LYS A 36 -17.42 -19.49 0.17
N PRO A 37 -16.88 -20.70 -0.04
CA PRO A 37 -15.79 -21.23 0.80
C PRO A 37 -14.59 -20.28 0.85
N GLY A 38 -13.89 -20.24 1.99
CA GLY A 38 -12.75 -19.33 2.20
C GLY A 38 -11.66 -19.45 1.12
N GLU A 39 -11.41 -20.67 0.62
CA GLU A 39 -10.54 -20.93 -0.52
C GLU A 39 -10.87 -20.07 -1.74
N PHE A 40 -12.14 -20.03 -2.16
CA PHE A 40 -12.59 -19.24 -3.31
C PHE A 40 -12.46 -17.74 -3.06
N GLN A 41 -12.65 -17.30 -1.83
CA GLN A 41 -12.46 -15.91 -1.44
C GLN A 41 -10.98 -15.51 -1.56
N VAL A 42 -10.08 -16.33 -1.00
CA VAL A 42 -8.63 -16.11 -1.09
C VAL A 42 -8.14 -16.16 -2.53
N THR A 43 -8.59 -17.13 -3.33
CA THR A 43 -8.23 -17.20 -4.77
C THR A 43 -8.68 -15.95 -5.52
N SER A 44 -9.90 -15.47 -5.25
CA SER A 44 -10.42 -14.26 -5.90
C SER A 44 -9.67 -13.01 -5.43
N LEU A 45 -9.24 -12.96 -4.17
CA LEU A 45 -8.41 -11.88 -3.63
C LEU A 45 -7.06 -11.82 -4.35
N LYS A 46 -6.35 -12.95 -4.45
CA LYS A 46 -5.08 -13.06 -5.19
C LYS A 46 -5.24 -12.63 -6.65
N TYR A 47 -6.31 -13.09 -7.30
CA TYR A 47 -6.62 -12.70 -8.67
C TYR A 47 -6.81 -11.18 -8.83
N CYS A 48 -7.51 -10.53 -7.89
CA CYS A 48 -7.71 -9.09 -7.91
C CYS A 48 -6.45 -8.30 -7.54
N MET A 49 -5.57 -8.85 -6.70
CA MET A 49 -4.30 -8.22 -6.34
C MET A 49 -3.28 -8.25 -7.49
N GLY A 50 -3.30 -9.29 -8.33
CA GLY A 50 -2.39 -9.42 -9.47
C GLY A 50 -1.26 -10.44 -9.24
N THR A 51 -0.33 -10.53 -10.18
CA THR A 51 0.74 -11.54 -10.19
C THR A 51 1.67 -11.47 -8.99
N GLU A 52 1.95 -10.26 -8.50
CA GLU A 52 2.80 -10.00 -7.33
C GLU A 52 2.21 -10.59 -6.04
N SER A 53 0.89 -10.80 -5.98
CA SER A 53 0.24 -11.44 -4.84
C SER A 53 0.68 -12.88 -4.61
N GLU A 54 1.08 -13.61 -5.66
CA GLU A 54 1.59 -14.97 -5.50
C GLU A 54 2.98 -14.98 -4.89
N GLU A 55 3.82 -14.01 -5.24
CA GLU A 55 5.16 -13.88 -4.68
C GLU A 55 5.10 -13.50 -3.21
N VAL A 56 4.27 -12.51 -2.87
CA VAL A 56 4.02 -12.12 -1.47
C VAL A 56 3.45 -13.30 -0.67
N MET A 57 2.50 -14.05 -1.23
CA MET A 57 1.94 -15.24 -0.56
C MET A 57 2.96 -16.38 -0.38
N LYS A 58 3.96 -16.52 -1.25
CA LYS A 58 5.05 -17.48 -1.09
C LYS A 58 6.02 -17.09 0.03
N MET A 59 6.12 -15.80 0.35
CA MET A 59 6.91 -15.33 1.48
C MET A 59 6.28 -15.75 2.82
N PHE A 60 4.97 -16.01 2.84
CA PHE A 60 4.29 -16.45 4.05
C PHE A 60 4.51 -17.94 4.31
N THR A 61 4.92 -18.27 5.54
CA THR A 61 4.94 -19.64 6.06
C THR A 61 3.59 -19.98 6.69
N LEU A 62 2.51 -19.91 5.90
CA LEU A 62 1.16 -20.25 6.36
C LEU A 62 0.88 -21.74 6.19
N SER A 63 0.15 -22.31 7.14
CA SER A 63 -0.35 -23.68 7.01
C SER A 63 -1.45 -23.79 5.94
N THR A 64 -1.73 -25.02 5.52
CA THR A 64 -2.76 -25.30 4.50
C THR A 64 -4.17 -24.90 4.95
N GLU A 65 -4.42 -24.77 6.25
CA GLU A 65 -5.69 -24.32 6.81
C GLU A 65 -5.76 -22.79 6.89
N GLU A 66 -4.68 -22.13 7.32
CA GLU A 66 -4.59 -20.67 7.39
C GLU A 66 -4.63 -20.01 6.00
N THR A 67 -4.08 -20.67 4.98
CA THR A 67 -4.13 -20.19 3.59
C THR A 67 -5.55 -20.15 3.03
N LYS A 68 -6.50 -20.84 3.68
CA LYS A 68 -7.91 -20.91 3.27
C LYS A 68 -8.79 -19.96 4.06
N ASP A 69 -8.29 -19.44 5.18
CA ASP A 69 -9.01 -18.47 5.98
C ASP A 69 -8.80 -17.06 5.41
N TYR A 70 -9.89 -16.49 4.90
CA TYR A 70 -9.88 -15.16 4.31
C TYR A 70 -9.42 -14.10 5.31
N LYS A 71 -9.80 -14.19 6.59
CA LYS A 71 -9.41 -13.20 7.60
C LYS A 71 -7.92 -13.23 7.86
N THR A 72 -7.38 -14.41 8.18
CA THR A 72 -5.96 -14.60 8.43
C THR A 72 -5.10 -14.15 7.25
N VAL A 73 -5.48 -14.51 6.03
CA VAL A 73 -4.75 -14.10 4.82
C VAL A 73 -4.80 -12.57 4.61
N THR A 74 -5.96 -11.94 4.83
CA THR A 74 -6.11 -10.49 4.67
C THR A 74 -5.27 -9.72 5.69
N GLU A 75 -5.23 -10.17 6.95
CA GLU A 75 -4.40 -9.57 7.99
C GLU A 75 -2.91 -9.72 7.67
N LYS A 76 -2.48 -10.92 7.25
CA LYS A 76 -1.08 -11.15 6.87
C LYS A 76 -0.64 -10.35 5.66
N LEU A 77 -1.51 -10.18 4.66
CA LEU A 77 -1.24 -9.32 3.52
C LEU A 77 -1.14 -7.85 3.95
N LYS A 78 -2.01 -7.39 4.85
CA LYS A 78 -1.92 -6.03 5.41
C LYS A 78 -0.59 -5.81 6.12
N GLU A 79 -0.19 -6.73 6.99
CA GLU A 79 1.10 -6.71 7.68
C GLU A 79 2.25 -6.69 6.69
N SER A 80 2.26 -7.61 5.73
CA SER A 80 3.32 -7.70 4.74
C SER A 80 3.44 -6.48 3.84
N ILE A 81 2.32 -5.87 3.47
CA ILE A 81 2.32 -4.65 2.66
C ILE A 81 2.81 -3.47 3.50
N ARG A 82 2.44 -3.41 4.78
CA ARG A 82 3.00 -2.43 5.72
C ARG A 82 4.50 -2.64 5.91
N ASP A 83 4.95 -3.87 6.07
CA ASP A 83 6.36 -4.21 6.25
C ASP A 83 7.16 -4.00 4.96
N GLN A 84 6.60 -4.32 3.79
CA GLN A 84 7.19 -3.96 2.50
C GLN A 84 7.19 -2.46 2.26
N PHE A 85 6.24 -1.70 2.82
CA PHE A 85 6.27 -0.24 2.76
C PHE A 85 7.31 0.35 3.72
N VAL A 86 7.51 -0.26 4.89
CA VAL A 86 8.55 0.12 5.86
C VAL A 86 9.95 -0.27 5.36
N ALA A 87 10.09 -1.47 4.79
CA ALA A 87 11.32 -1.94 4.15
C ALA A 87 11.56 -1.29 2.78
N GLY A 88 10.47 -0.87 2.13
CA GLY A 88 10.41 -0.19 0.84
C GLY A 88 10.17 1.31 0.99
N ILE A 89 10.62 1.91 2.09
CA ILE A 89 11.04 3.30 2.07
C ILE A 89 12.26 3.35 1.11
N LEU A 90 11.98 3.31 -0.19
CA LEU A 90 12.94 3.34 -1.30
C LEU A 90 13.71 4.67 -1.38
N ASN A 91 13.41 5.57 -0.46
CA ASN A 91 14.08 6.85 -0.32
C ASN A 91 15.12 6.68 0.79
N GLU A 92 16.37 6.39 0.40
CA GLU A 92 17.50 6.26 1.32
C GLU A 92 17.58 7.46 2.29
N ASP A 93 17.27 8.68 1.81
CA ASP A 93 17.25 9.87 2.66
C ASP A 93 16.14 9.84 3.73
N LEU A 94 15.00 9.21 3.43
CA LEU A 94 13.90 9.05 4.39
C LEU A 94 14.21 7.95 5.40
N VAL A 95 14.83 6.85 4.95
CA VAL A 95 15.32 5.79 5.86
C VAL A 95 16.32 6.36 6.84
N GLU A 96 17.34 7.07 6.34
CA GLU A 96 18.37 7.67 7.20
C GLU A 96 17.76 8.67 8.20
N LYS A 97 16.76 9.46 7.78
CA LYS A 97 16.05 10.39 8.69
C LYS A 97 15.22 9.67 9.76
N ILE A 98 14.59 8.55 9.42
CA ILE A 98 13.82 7.73 10.37
C ILE A 98 14.76 7.04 11.35
N GLU A 99 15.91 6.53 10.89
CA GLU A 99 16.95 5.98 11.76
C GLU A 99 17.50 7.04 12.72
N LEU A 100 17.82 8.25 12.23
CA LEU A 100 18.25 9.36 13.08
C LEU A 100 17.18 9.74 14.12
N LEU A 101 15.90 9.73 13.74
CA LEU A 101 14.80 9.96 14.68
C LEU A 101 14.70 8.86 15.73
N TYR A 102 14.89 7.60 15.36
CA TYR A 102 14.93 6.47 16.27
C TYR A 102 16.04 6.65 17.32
N TYR A 103 17.24 7.05 16.90
CA TYR A 103 18.34 7.35 17.81
C TYR A 103 18.07 8.59 18.68
N SER A 104 17.38 9.61 18.15
CA SER A 104 17.04 10.81 18.91
C SER A 104 15.96 10.58 19.98
N LYS A 105 15.10 9.58 19.79
CA LYS A 105 14.03 9.19 20.72
C LYS A 105 14.43 8.01 21.63
N ASP A 106 15.73 7.80 21.87
CA ASP A 106 16.26 6.72 22.71
C ASP A 106 15.75 5.31 22.30
N GLY A 107 15.54 5.08 21.00
CA GLY A 107 15.04 3.82 20.48
C GLY A 107 13.55 3.57 20.70
N VAL A 108 12.80 4.57 21.15
CA VAL A 108 11.34 4.50 21.29
C VAL A 108 10.69 5.20 20.10
N LEU A 109 10.59 4.47 18.99
CA LEU A 109 9.86 4.90 17.80
C LEU A 109 8.76 3.88 17.51
N THR A 110 7.51 4.30 17.63
CA THR A 110 6.39 3.42 17.33
C THR A 110 6.15 3.35 15.83
N LEU A 111 5.42 2.33 15.41
CA LEU A 111 5.08 2.16 14.01
C LEU A 111 4.13 3.27 13.51
N ASP A 112 3.36 3.88 14.41
CA ASP A 112 2.52 5.04 14.07
C ASP A 112 3.37 6.30 13.87
N ASP A 113 4.42 6.51 14.68
CA ASP A 113 5.38 7.61 14.49
C ASP A 113 6.06 7.53 13.11
N ASN A 114 6.45 6.31 12.69
CA ASN A 114 7.12 6.09 11.40
C ASN A 114 6.20 6.39 10.22
N VAL A 115 4.93 5.96 10.31
CA VAL A 115 3.94 6.20 9.27
C VAL A 115 3.62 7.70 9.18
N GLU A 116 3.42 8.37 10.31
CA GLU A 116 3.14 9.81 10.36
C GLU A 116 4.32 10.62 9.78
N TYR A 117 5.55 10.26 10.12
CA TYR A 117 6.73 10.91 9.59
C TYR A 117 6.93 10.68 8.10
N ALA A 118 6.71 9.46 7.61
CA ALA A 118 6.79 9.15 6.17
C ALA A 118 5.74 9.92 5.36
N TRP A 119 4.52 10.06 5.90
CA TRP A 119 3.45 10.84 5.27
C TRP A 119 3.82 12.31 5.21
N MET A 120 4.26 12.90 6.33
CA MET A 120 4.70 14.29 6.38
C MET A 120 5.88 14.55 5.43
N TYR A 121 6.82 13.62 5.33
CA TYR A 121 7.95 13.73 4.43
C TYR A 121 7.52 13.78 2.96
N ASN A 122 6.64 12.85 2.54
CA ASN A 122 6.12 12.81 1.18
C ASN A 122 5.30 14.06 0.85
N ASP A 123 4.44 14.53 1.77
CA ASP A 123 3.60 15.72 1.55
C ASP A 123 4.46 16.99 1.37
N ILE A 124 5.53 17.13 2.17
CA ILE A 124 6.49 18.22 2.03
C ILE A 124 7.29 18.10 0.72
N HIS A 125 7.68 16.89 0.32
CA HIS A 125 8.42 16.68 -0.93
C HIS A 125 7.57 16.94 -2.17
N GLU A 126 6.34 16.45 -2.20
CA GLU A 126 5.39 16.71 -3.28
C GLU A 126 5.01 18.19 -3.35
N GLY A 127 4.80 18.86 -2.21
CA GLY A 127 4.59 20.30 -2.16
C GLY A 127 5.76 21.10 -2.76
N ARG A 128 7.00 20.76 -2.39
CA ARG A 128 8.21 21.41 -2.94
C ARG A 128 8.44 21.10 -4.42
N LYS A 129 8.00 19.93 -4.90
CA LYS A 129 8.08 19.57 -6.32
C LYS A 129 7.10 20.40 -7.14
N GLN A 130 5.87 20.55 -6.65
CA GLN A 130 4.84 21.40 -7.27
C GLN A 130 5.26 22.88 -7.31
N GLU A 131 5.85 23.41 -6.23
CA GLU A 131 6.36 24.79 -6.22
C GLU A 131 7.49 25.03 -7.22
N LYS A 132 8.39 24.05 -7.40
CA LYS A 132 9.46 24.10 -8.40
C LYS A 132 8.92 24.04 -9.82
N GLU A 133 7.91 23.22 -10.08
CA GLU A 133 7.25 23.13 -11.39
C GLU A 133 6.44 24.41 -11.70
N GLN A 134 5.76 24.98 -10.73
CA GLN A 134 5.01 26.23 -10.87
C GLN A 134 5.94 27.44 -11.06
N SER A 135 7.11 27.43 -10.40
CA SER A 135 8.16 28.44 -10.60
C SER A 135 8.82 28.33 -11.98
N LYS A 136 9.05 27.11 -12.49
CA LYS A 136 9.55 26.88 -13.85
C LYS A 136 8.55 27.32 -14.92
N SER A 137 7.27 26.96 -14.77
CA SER A 137 6.18 27.39 -15.66
C SER A 137 6.04 28.92 -15.69
N SER A 138 6.13 29.58 -14.53
CA SER A 138 6.09 31.05 -14.42
C SER A 138 7.30 31.73 -15.06
N ALA A 139 8.48 31.09 -15.02
CA ALA A 139 9.69 31.59 -15.68
C ALA A 139 9.64 31.42 -17.22
N GLU A 140 9.10 30.32 -17.73
CA GLU A 140 8.93 30.09 -19.18
C GLU A 140 7.90 31.04 -19.80
N VAL A 141 6.79 31.33 -19.11
CA VAL A 141 5.78 32.31 -19.56
C VAL A 141 6.34 33.73 -19.60
N LYS A 142 7.32 34.06 -18.75
CA LYS A 142 8.03 35.36 -18.80
C LYS A 142 9.06 35.47 -19.92
N PHE A 143 9.56 34.36 -20.45
CA PHE A 143 10.52 34.34 -21.57
C PHE A 143 9.86 34.39 -22.96
N LEU A 144 8.54 34.14 -23.04
CA LEU A 144 7.75 34.15 -24.28
C LEU A 144 6.96 35.45 -24.51
N LYS A 145 7.20 36.50 -23.71
CA LYS A 145 6.63 37.86 -23.86
C LYS A 145 7.74 38.87 -24.11
#